data_AF-A0AAD9PVW3-F1
#
_entry.id   AF-A0AAD9PVW3-F1
#
_cell.length_a   1.000
_cell.length_b   1.000
_cell.length_c   1.000
_cell.angle_alpha   90.00
_cell.angle_beta   90.00
_cell.angle_gamma   90.00
#
_symmetry.space_group_name_H-M   'P 1'
#
loop_
_entity.id
_entity.type
_entity.pdbx_description
1 polymer ?
#
loop_
_entity_poly.entity_id
_entity_poly.type
_entity_poly.pdbx_seq_one_letter_code
_entity_poly.pdbx_strand_id
1 'polypeptide(L)'
;MKPIDTKSKVSTKNATQLEEQVYTKVSEEYIKRLSVIWTSNISVPRKTRATNTFALSLLQYHTWTANWKINDLREAHRTTREIMQRRSAVHNSEPVKKALIPLRKPRG
;
A
#
# COMPACT_ATOMS: atom_id res chain seq x y z
N MET A 1 2.36 46.68 13.20
CA MET A 1 2.41 45.28 12.71
C MET A 1 3.18 44.43 13.72
N LYS A 2 2.55 43.43 14.34
CA LYS A 2 3.24 42.44 15.19
C LYS A 2 3.64 41.24 14.30
N PRO A 3 4.84 40.64 14.45
CA PRO A 3 5.22 39.47 13.67
C PRO A 3 4.57 38.23 14.29
N ILE A 4 3.62 37.60 13.59
CA ILE A 4 2.87 36.44 14.11
C ILE A 4 3.31 35.11 13.47
N ASP A 5 4.12 35.11 12.40
CA ASP A 5 4.09 33.98 11.46
C ASP A 5 5.27 32.99 11.50
N THR A 6 6.21 33.12 12.42
CA THR A 6 7.39 32.21 12.45
C THR A 6 7.13 30.93 13.24
N LYS A 7 6.48 30.99 14.41
CA LYS A 7 6.21 29.79 15.23
C LYS A 7 5.14 28.87 14.60
N SER A 8 4.10 29.45 14.00
CA SER A 8 3.03 28.71 13.31
C SER A 8 3.56 27.97 12.08
N LYS A 9 4.40 28.62 11.26
CA LYS A 9 5.04 27.98 10.08
C LYS A 9 6.06 26.90 10.44
N VAL A 10 6.73 26.99 11.60
CA VAL A 10 7.66 25.95 12.06
C VAL A 10 6.89 24.74 12.59
N SER A 11 5.80 24.96 13.33
CA SER A 11 4.96 23.88 13.86
C SER A 11 4.31 23.04 12.75
N THR A 12 3.87 23.67 11.66
CA THR A 12 3.24 22.95 10.53
C THR A 12 4.26 22.11 9.77
N LYS A 13 5.45 22.65 9.48
CA LYS A 13 6.54 21.90 8.83
C LYS A 13 6.94 20.66 9.61
N ASN A 14 7.04 20.76 10.93
CA ASN A 14 7.41 19.64 11.79
C ASN A 14 6.33 18.53 11.77
N ALA A 15 5.05 18.89 11.76
CA ALA A 15 3.95 17.94 11.68
C ALA A 15 3.93 17.21 10.32
N THR A 16 4.12 17.92 9.22
CA THR A 16 4.17 17.31 7.88
C THR A 16 5.36 16.36 7.73
N GLN A 17 6.51 16.74 8.29
CA GLN A 17 7.72 15.89 8.27
C GLN A 17 7.54 14.62 9.12
N LEU A 18 6.78 14.70 10.21
CA LEU A 18 6.45 13.54 11.03
C LEU A 18 5.51 12.57 10.29
N GLU A 19 4.47 13.09 9.63
CA GLU A 19 3.55 12.28 8.81
C GLU A 19 4.28 11.54 7.69
N GLU A 20 5.21 12.21 7.02
CA GLU A 20 6.05 11.61 5.97
C GLU A 20 6.95 10.50 6.52
N GLN A 21 7.59 10.72 7.68
CA GLN A 21 8.37 9.68 8.34
C GLN A 21 7.53 8.46 8.76
N VAL A 22 6.30 8.69 9.23
CA VAL A 22 5.37 7.61 9.58
C VAL A 22 5.02 6.82 8.33
N TYR A 23 4.67 7.49 7.23
CA TYR A 23 4.38 6.83 5.96
C TYR A 23 5.57 5.97 5.48
N THR A 24 6.79 6.53 5.47
CA THR A 24 7.99 5.79 5.03
C THR A 24 8.18 4.52 5.86
N LYS A 25 8.20 4.62 7.20
CA LYS A 25 8.38 3.45 8.07
C LYS A 25 7.31 2.39 7.87
N VAL A 26 6.06 2.83 7.73
CA VAL A 26 4.92 1.93 7.53
C VAL A 26 5.02 1.21 6.19
N SER A 27 5.38 1.93 5.12
CA SER A 27 5.58 1.34 3.79
C SER A 27 6.71 0.31 3.77
N GLU A 28 7.82 0.59 4.44
CA GLU A 28 8.95 -0.34 4.58
C GLU A 28 8.54 -1.61 5.32
N GLU A 29 7.88 -1.48 6.48
CA GLU A 29 7.39 -2.63 7.24
C GLU A 29 6.35 -3.43 6.45
N TYR A 30 5.50 -2.73 5.70
CA TYR A 30 4.53 -3.37 4.83
C TYR A 30 5.21 -4.21 3.75
N ILE A 31 6.22 -3.67 3.06
CA ILE A 31 7.00 -4.36 2.03
C ILE A 31 7.76 -5.56 2.62
N LYS A 32 8.39 -5.41 3.80
CA LYS A 32 9.08 -6.51 4.50
C LYS A 32 8.13 -7.69 4.74
N ARG A 33 6.96 -7.43 5.31
CA ARG A 33 5.94 -8.47 5.57
C ARG A 33 5.39 -9.07 4.28
N LEU A 34 5.19 -8.25 3.24
CA LEU A 34 4.79 -8.74 1.92
C LEU A 34 5.84 -9.73 1.37
N SER A 35 7.13 -9.41 1.47
CA SER A 35 8.21 -10.31 1.06
C SER A 35 8.16 -11.65 1.80
N VAL A 36 7.90 -11.65 3.11
CA VAL A 36 7.76 -12.88 3.93
C VAL A 36 6.56 -13.72 3.48
N ILE A 37 5.39 -13.10 3.27
CA ILE A 37 4.19 -13.80 2.79
C ILE A 37 4.46 -14.45 1.43
N TRP A 38 5.11 -13.73 0.51
CA TRP A 38 5.32 -14.19 -0.86
C TRP A 38 6.47 -15.19 -1.01
N THR A 39 7.43 -15.20 -0.09
CA THR A 39 8.50 -16.22 0.00
C THR A 39 8.06 -17.50 0.68
N SER A 40 6.99 -17.47 1.49
CA SER A 40 6.50 -18.66 2.20
C SER A 40 6.00 -19.78 1.26
N ASN A 41 6.01 -21.03 1.74
CA ASN A 41 5.57 -22.20 0.97
C ASN A 41 4.03 -22.42 0.98
N ILE A 42 3.24 -21.36 1.16
CA ILE A 42 1.78 -21.45 1.17
C ILE A 42 1.20 -21.31 -0.24
N SER A 43 -0.01 -21.83 -0.48
CA SER A 43 -0.66 -21.71 -1.78
C SER A 43 -0.96 -20.25 -2.16
N VAL A 44 -0.93 -19.92 -3.46
CA VAL A 44 -1.17 -18.56 -3.97
C VAL A 44 -2.47 -17.94 -3.43
N PRO A 45 -3.62 -18.64 -3.37
CA PRO A 45 -4.85 -18.07 -2.78
C PRO A 45 -4.67 -17.68 -1.30
N ARG A 46 -3.88 -18.45 -0.54
CA ARG A 46 -3.57 -18.15 0.86
C ARG A 46 -2.62 -16.95 0.99
N LYS A 47 -1.63 -16.82 0.09
CA LYS A 47 -0.76 -15.63 -0.01
C LYS A 47 -1.57 -14.37 -0.28
N THR A 48 -2.50 -14.43 -1.22
CA THR A 48 -3.39 -13.31 -1.55
C THR A 48 -4.29 -12.95 -0.37
N ARG A 49 -4.87 -13.94 0.32
CA ARG A 49 -5.68 -13.70 1.51
C ARG A 49 -4.88 -13.04 2.63
N ALA A 50 -3.68 -13.54 2.92
CA ALA A 50 -2.79 -12.96 3.92
C ALA A 50 -2.40 -11.51 3.58
N THR A 51 -2.09 -11.24 2.31
CA THR A 51 -1.81 -9.90 1.80
C THR A 51 -3.00 -8.96 2.01
N ASN A 52 -4.21 -9.39 1.65
CA ASN A 52 -5.42 -8.58 1.80
C ASN A 52 -5.75 -8.29 3.27
N THR A 53 -5.66 -9.28 4.15
CA THR A 53 -5.89 -9.09 5.59
C THR A 53 -4.90 -8.09 6.19
N PHE A 54 -3.64 -8.19 5.79
CA PHE A 54 -2.60 -7.29 6.27
C PHE A 54 -2.73 -5.87 5.70
N ALA A 55 -3.00 -5.72 4.39
CA ALA A 55 -3.24 -4.43 3.77
C ALA A 55 -4.47 -3.73 4.39
N LEU A 56 -5.56 -4.46 4.62
CA LEU A 56 -6.78 -3.90 5.19
C LEU A 56 -6.58 -3.38 6.62
N SER A 57 -5.93 -4.19 7.47
CA SER A 57 -5.66 -3.80 8.86
C SER A 57 -4.75 -2.58 8.95
N LEU A 58 -3.75 -2.51 8.07
CA LEU A 58 -2.82 -1.40 7.99
C LEU A 58 -3.53 -0.13 7.50
N LEU A 59 -4.36 -0.22 6.44
CA LEU A 59 -5.18 0.90 5.99
C LEU A 59 -6.14 1.38 7.07
N GLN A 60 -6.82 0.48 7.78
CA GLN A 60 -7.80 0.82 8.81
C GLN A 60 -7.16 1.55 10.00
N TYR A 61 -6.00 1.09 10.46
CA TYR A 61 -5.26 1.77 11.52
C TYR A 61 -4.78 3.14 11.06
N HIS A 62 -4.19 3.22 9.86
CA HIS A 62 -3.55 4.44 9.40
C HIS A 62 -4.51 5.52 8.92
N THR A 63 -5.68 5.15 8.39
CA THR A 63 -6.76 6.11 8.07
C THR A 63 -7.32 6.80 9.31
N TRP A 64 -7.17 6.21 10.50
CA TRP A 64 -7.56 6.83 11.77
C TRP A 64 -6.48 7.75 12.36
N THR A 65 -5.21 7.46 12.09
CA THR A 65 -4.08 8.14 12.77
C THR A 65 -3.40 9.23 11.95
N ALA A 66 -3.51 9.21 10.62
CA ALA A 66 -2.76 10.12 9.75
C ALA A 66 -3.53 10.46 8.46
N ASN A 67 -3.25 11.63 7.88
CA ASN A 67 -3.79 12.02 6.58
C ASN A 67 -2.94 11.42 5.45
N TRP A 68 -3.44 10.35 4.83
CA TRP A 68 -2.76 9.72 3.69
C TRP A 68 -3.19 10.36 2.39
N LYS A 69 -2.22 10.76 1.56
CA LYS A 69 -2.52 11.21 0.20
C LYS A 69 -2.92 9.99 -0.62
N ILE A 70 -3.95 10.16 -1.45
CA ILE A 70 -4.44 9.10 -2.34
C ILE A 70 -3.34 8.62 -3.30
N ASN A 71 -2.42 9.49 -3.70
CA ASN A 71 -1.31 9.14 -4.58
C ASN A 71 -0.36 8.13 -3.93
N ASP A 72 -0.01 8.35 -2.66
CA ASP A 72 0.89 7.51 -1.88
C ASP A 72 0.28 6.10 -1.70
N LEU A 73 -1.03 6.04 -1.42
CA LEU A 73 -1.80 4.79 -1.38
C LEU A 73 -1.78 4.04 -2.73
N ARG A 74 -1.92 4.77 -3.84
CA ARG A 74 -1.88 4.18 -5.19
C ARG A 74 -0.50 3.62 -5.50
N GLU A 75 0.55 4.31 -5.09
CA GLU A 75 1.93 3.86 -5.26
C GLU A 75 2.20 2.59 -4.44
N ALA A 76 1.84 2.55 -3.16
CA ALA A 76 1.95 1.37 -2.31
C ALA A 76 1.18 0.16 -2.89
N HIS A 77 0.01 0.40 -3.47
CA HIS A 77 -0.75 -0.66 -4.14
C HIS A 77 -0.09 -1.13 -5.46
N ARG A 78 0.54 -0.23 -6.23
CA ARG A 78 1.31 -0.62 -7.44
C ARG A 78 2.51 -1.50 -7.07
N THR A 79 3.32 -1.08 -6.10
CA THR A 79 4.48 -1.85 -5.64
C THR A 79 4.07 -3.21 -5.09
N THR A 80 2.94 -3.28 -4.38
CA THR A 80 2.34 -4.55 -3.95
C THR A 80 2.09 -5.46 -5.15
N ARG A 81 1.40 -4.97 -6.18
CA ARG A 81 1.09 -5.77 -7.38
C ARG A 81 2.33 -6.21 -8.14
N GLU A 82 3.35 -5.38 -8.21
CA GLU A 82 4.63 -5.74 -8.82
C GLU A 82 5.30 -6.89 -8.07
N ILE A 83 5.32 -6.85 -6.73
CA ILE A 83 5.87 -7.93 -5.90
C ILE A 83 5.06 -9.21 -6.06
N MET A 84 3.72 -9.10 -6.01
CA MET A 84 2.82 -10.23 -6.25
C MET A 84 3.06 -10.84 -7.62
N GLN A 85 3.14 -10.02 -8.68
CA GLN A 85 3.35 -10.49 -10.05
C GLN A 85 4.73 -11.14 -10.20
N ARG A 86 5.79 -10.49 -9.71
CA ARG A 86 7.16 -11.03 -9.80
C ARG A 86 7.31 -12.38 -9.09
N ARG A 87 6.66 -12.54 -7.94
CA ARG A 87 6.73 -13.78 -7.13
C ARG A 87 5.74 -14.86 -7.60
N SER A 88 4.58 -14.47 -8.12
CA SER A 88 3.59 -15.41 -8.69
C SER A 88 3.97 -15.91 -10.07
N ALA A 89 4.63 -15.07 -10.88
CA ALA A 89 5.05 -15.42 -12.24
C ALA A 89 6.06 -16.57 -12.29
N VAL A 90 6.78 -16.82 -11.18
CA VAL A 90 7.70 -17.96 -11.07
C VAL A 90 6.97 -19.32 -11.13
N HIS A 91 5.67 -19.36 -10.81
CA HIS A 91 4.84 -20.57 -10.88
C HIS A 91 4.02 -20.70 -12.18
N ASN A 92 4.16 -19.77 -13.13
CA ASN A 92 3.43 -19.79 -14.39
C ASN A 92 4.39 -19.95 -15.58
N SER A 93 5.00 -21.13 -15.71
CA SER A 93 5.34 -21.69 -17.02
C SER A 93 4.10 -22.25 -17.73
N GLU A 94 2.90 -21.83 -17.33
CA GLU A 94 1.68 -22.00 -18.11
C GLU A 94 1.00 -20.62 -18.29
N PRO A 95 0.58 -20.29 -19.52
CA PRO A 95 0.02 -18.98 -19.82
C PRO A 95 -1.40 -18.89 -19.25
N VAL A 96 -1.52 -18.49 -17.99
CA VAL A 96 -2.82 -18.12 -17.41
C VAL A 96 -3.28 -16.86 -18.12
N LYS A 97 -4.26 -17.04 -19.02
CA LYS A 97 -4.96 -16.00 -19.77
C LYS A 97 -5.23 -14.80 -18.85
N LYS A 98 -4.73 -13.64 -19.26
CA LYS A 98 -5.00 -12.34 -18.65
C LYS A 98 -6.52 -12.17 -18.56
N ALA A 99 -7.11 -12.42 -17.40
CA ALA A 99 -8.45 -11.96 -17.08
C ALA A 99 -8.36 -10.45 -16.81
N LEU A 100 -8.31 -9.67 -17.89
CA LEU A 100 -8.68 -8.27 -17.85
C LEU A 100 -10.16 -8.22 -17.44
N ILE A 101 -10.42 -7.69 -16.25
CA ILE A 101 -11.76 -7.52 -15.69
C ILE A 101 -12.67 -6.89 -16.76
N PRO A 102 -13.77 -7.53 -17.18
CA PRO A 102 -14.76 -6.85 -18.01
C PRO A 102 -15.46 -5.83 -17.13
N LEU A 103 -15.34 -4.55 -17.49
CA LEU A 103 -16.19 -3.50 -16.96
C LEU A 103 -17.65 -3.93 -17.20
N ARG A 104 -18.38 -4.08 -16.10
CA ARG A 104 -19.79 -4.41 -16.00
C ARG A 104 -20.59 -3.63 -17.07
N LYS A 105 -21.18 -4.34 -18.03
CA LYS A 105 -22.04 -3.75 -19.08
C LYS A 105 -23.30 -3.16 -18.43
N PRO A 106 -23.74 -1.94 -18.80
CA PRO A 106 -24.97 -1.37 -18.27
C PRO A 106 -26.16 -2.20 -18.76
N ARG A 107 -27.08 -2.52 -17.83
CA ARG A 107 -28.37 -3.14 -18.15
C ARG A 107 -29.26 -2.06 -18.76
N GLY A 108 -29.65 -2.26 -20.02
CA GLY A 108 -30.82 -1.59 -20.60
C GLY A 108 -32.11 -2.20 -20.08
#